data_AF-A0A4V2ZTE8-F1
#
_entry.id   AF-A0A4V2ZTE8-F1
#
_cell.length_a   1.000
_cell.length_b   1.000
_cell.length_c   1.000
_cell.angle_alpha   90.00
_cell.angle_beta   90.00
_cell.angle_gamma   90.00
#
_symmetry.space_group_name_H-M   'P 1'
#
loop_
_entity.id
_entity.type
_entity.pdbx_description
1 polymer ?
#
loop_
_entity_poly.entity_id
_entity_poly.type
_entity_poly.pdbx_seq_one_letter_code
_entity_poly.pdbx_strand_id
1 'polypeptide(L)'
;MTLFGIDVSSAQHGIDTGAVPSDIVMIKLTGGTGYVNPDFDAELAKAKADNKGVLAYHFYHEEYLEGTPDQEAQFFLSHVMPYLDGTVGVALDYEPTPTGRFNALDPAQSKAWCDIVHAQSGVVPWGYGPVSTIGAGLRSVSDAGYPIWAAAYTLGYQPIYGYTPPVGPLGVPAGMNVKMWQFTSSGHLPNWPNELDLNIFYGTRAEFDALCAVGGAINPQGYKPTPPSEDDGMSQAEVLEIQGFIDTLQTELQKSVGEVTQQLIQDQIRDLTAHVDASIQAALFASEKFDQKAGQDEGAVIINEVRANANMLVAIAAKNAPAVAAAIPADIAQAVADELAKRLTETK
;
A
#
# COMPACT_ATOMS: atom_id res chain seq x y z
N MET A 1 -0.33 4.02 -10.45
CA MET A 1 -0.59 2.65 -9.97
C MET A 1 -0.06 2.53 -8.56
N THR A 2 -0.66 1.66 -7.77
CA THR A 2 -0.35 1.41 -6.36
C THR A 2 -0.05 -0.08 -6.23
N LEU A 3 0.93 -0.45 -5.41
CA LEU A 3 1.26 -1.85 -5.14
C LEU A 3 0.82 -2.24 -3.73
N PHE A 4 0.41 -3.49 -3.58
CA PHE A 4 -0.01 -4.06 -2.32
C PHE A 4 1.06 -4.96 -1.74
N GLY A 5 1.28 -4.86 -0.42
CA GLY A 5 2.32 -5.60 0.26
C GLY A 5 1.84 -6.30 1.52
N ILE A 6 2.60 -7.30 1.94
CA ILE A 6 2.54 -7.85 3.30
C ILE A 6 3.91 -7.70 3.95
N ASP A 7 3.95 -7.59 5.26
CA ASP A 7 5.18 -7.84 6.02
C ASP A 7 5.03 -9.03 6.95
N VAL A 8 6.13 -9.77 7.13
CA VAL A 8 6.15 -11.05 7.83
C VAL A 8 7.42 -11.20 8.67
N SER A 9 7.32 -12.02 9.70
CA SER A 9 8.43 -12.48 10.54
C SER A 9 8.24 -13.95 10.89
N SER A 10 9.06 -14.49 11.79
CA SER A 10 8.85 -15.82 12.37
C SER A 10 7.50 -15.97 13.10
N ALA A 11 6.79 -14.87 13.41
CA ALA A 11 5.42 -14.93 13.91
C ALA A 11 4.43 -15.53 12.89
N GLN A 12 4.75 -15.44 11.59
CA GLN A 12 4.00 -16.01 10.49
C GLN A 12 4.61 -17.34 9.99
N HIS A 13 5.33 -18.06 10.86
CA HIS A 13 5.96 -19.34 10.53
C HIS A 13 5.04 -20.26 9.71
N GLY A 14 5.56 -20.73 8.57
CA GLY A 14 4.85 -21.63 7.66
C GLY A 14 4.02 -20.94 6.57
N ILE A 15 3.99 -19.60 6.53
CA ILE A 15 3.33 -18.85 5.46
C ILE A 15 3.93 -19.18 4.09
N ASP A 16 3.07 -19.17 3.07
CA ASP A 16 3.50 -19.19 1.67
C ASP A 16 3.44 -17.77 1.10
N THR A 17 4.55 -17.04 1.22
CA THR A 17 4.68 -15.66 0.73
C THR A 17 4.53 -15.55 -0.78
N GLY A 18 4.63 -16.63 -1.56
CA GLY A 18 4.29 -16.65 -2.97
C GLY A 18 2.78 -16.74 -3.18
N ALA A 19 2.11 -17.67 -2.48
CA ALA A 19 0.68 -17.91 -2.66
C ALA A 19 -0.25 -16.86 -2.04
N VAL A 20 0.16 -16.16 -0.99
CA VAL A 20 -0.64 -15.08 -0.39
C VAL A 20 -0.71 -13.90 -1.37
N PRO A 21 -1.90 -13.35 -1.71
CA PRO A 21 -1.99 -12.26 -2.68
C PRO A 21 -1.21 -11.02 -2.24
N SER A 22 -0.16 -10.64 -2.98
CA SER A 22 0.63 -9.41 -2.78
C SER A 22 1.57 -9.16 -3.96
N ASP A 23 1.94 -7.89 -4.18
CA ASP A 23 2.95 -7.49 -5.16
C ASP A 23 4.36 -7.39 -4.53
N ILE A 24 4.41 -7.05 -3.23
CA ILE A 24 5.62 -6.84 -2.43
C ILE A 24 5.53 -7.66 -1.13
N VAL A 25 6.67 -8.17 -0.65
CA VAL A 25 6.79 -8.86 0.65
C VAL A 25 7.96 -8.26 1.42
N MET A 26 7.71 -7.75 2.63
CA MET A 26 8.78 -7.33 3.55
C MET A 26 9.00 -8.42 4.58
N ILE A 27 10.24 -8.88 4.76
CA ILE A 27 10.56 -10.07 5.55
C ILE A 27 11.57 -9.69 6.63
N LYS A 28 11.27 -10.00 7.89
CA LYS A 28 12.23 -9.81 8.99
C LYS A 28 13.46 -10.65 8.70
N LEU A 29 14.64 -10.05 8.68
CA LEU A 29 15.90 -10.78 8.53
C LEU A 29 16.62 -10.90 9.87
N THR A 30 16.89 -9.77 10.53
CA THR A 30 17.58 -9.76 11.82
C THR A 30 16.94 -8.80 12.81
N GLY A 31 17.38 -8.87 14.07
CA GLY A 31 17.07 -7.90 15.09
C GLY A 31 18.20 -7.77 16.12
N GLY A 32 18.45 -6.55 16.57
CA GLY A 32 19.53 -6.27 17.52
C GLY A 32 20.89 -6.74 17.00
N THR A 33 21.71 -7.27 17.89
CA THR A 33 23.05 -7.79 17.59
C THR A 33 23.13 -9.31 17.51
N GLY A 34 21.99 -10.01 17.53
CA GLY A 34 22.00 -11.47 17.65
C GLY A 34 20.79 -12.25 17.12
N TYR A 35 19.65 -11.63 16.83
CA TYR A 35 18.48 -12.35 16.34
C TYR A 35 18.55 -12.50 14.82
N VAL A 36 18.31 -13.72 14.32
CA VAL A 36 18.16 -14.01 12.89
C VAL A 36 16.85 -14.76 12.71
N ASN A 37 16.00 -14.29 11.79
CA ASN A 37 14.72 -14.94 11.52
C ASN A 37 14.96 -16.31 10.85
N PRO A 38 14.55 -17.43 11.48
CA PRO A 38 14.74 -18.76 10.91
C PRO A 38 13.93 -19.01 9.62
N ASP A 39 12.89 -18.22 9.36
CA ASP A 39 11.99 -18.40 8.22
C ASP A 39 12.39 -17.58 6.98
N PHE A 40 13.34 -16.64 7.12
CA PHE A 40 13.69 -15.68 6.07
C PHE A 40 14.01 -16.33 4.73
N ASP A 41 14.90 -17.34 4.70
CA ASP A 41 15.33 -17.97 3.45
C ASP A 41 14.17 -18.64 2.70
N ALA A 42 13.30 -19.33 3.44
CA ALA A 42 12.16 -20.02 2.85
C ALA A 42 11.11 -19.03 2.33
N GLU A 43 10.85 -17.96 3.07
CA GLU A 43 9.91 -16.90 2.70
C GLU A 43 10.44 -16.07 1.53
N LEU A 44 11.74 -15.76 1.49
CA LEU A 44 12.40 -15.08 0.38
C LEU A 44 12.32 -15.92 -0.90
N ALA A 45 12.63 -17.21 -0.82
CA ALA A 45 12.61 -18.10 -1.97
C ALA A 45 11.22 -18.20 -2.60
N LYS A 46 10.16 -18.31 -1.78
CA LYS A 46 8.76 -18.35 -2.24
C LYS A 46 8.34 -17.03 -2.87
N ALA A 47 8.67 -15.88 -2.25
CA ALA A 47 8.36 -14.56 -2.80
C ALA A 47 9.06 -14.33 -4.16
N LYS A 48 10.34 -14.71 -4.27
CA LYS A 48 11.09 -14.62 -5.53
C LYS A 48 10.53 -15.55 -6.62
N ALA A 49 10.10 -16.76 -6.26
CA ALA A 49 9.50 -17.71 -7.21
C ALA A 49 8.22 -17.17 -7.86
N ASP A 50 7.48 -16.31 -7.15
CA ASP A 50 6.27 -15.65 -7.64
C ASP A 50 6.52 -14.20 -8.15
N ASN A 51 7.79 -13.84 -8.40
CA ASN A 51 8.20 -12.54 -8.95
C ASN A 51 7.77 -11.31 -8.12
N LYS A 52 7.70 -11.45 -6.80
CA LYS A 52 7.33 -10.35 -5.89
C LYS A 52 8.51 -9.42 -5.63
N GLY A 53 8.21 -8.15 -5.33
CA GLY A 53 9.20 -7.23 -4.78
C GLY A 53 9.53 -7.61 -3.34
N VAL A 54 10.77 -7.42 -2.88
CA VAL A 54 11.17 -7.82 -1.54
C VAL A 54 11.94 -6.73 -0.81
N LEU A 55 11.61 -6.48 0.47
CA LEU A 55 12.50 -5.82 1.41
C LEU A 55 12.90 -6.78 2.54
N ALA A 56 14.18 -6.85 2.87
CA ALA A 56 14.67 -7.48 4.09
C ALA A 56 14.76 -6.41 5.19
N TYR A 57 14.12 -6.62 6.35
CA TYR A 57 14.14 -5.62 7.42
C TYR A 57 14.90 -6.06 8.68
N HIS A 58 15.42 -5.06 9.39
CA HIS A 58 16.10 -5.19 10.66
C HIS A 58 15.28 -4.57 11.79
N PHE A 59 14.95 -5.33 12.83
CA PHE A 59 14.29 -4.80 14.03
C PHE A 59 15.32 -4.21 14.99
N TYR A 60 15.30 -2.88 15.10
CA TYR A 60 16.28 -2.15 15.90
C TYR A 60 16.06 -2.40 17.40
N HIS A 61 17.15 -2.62 18.14
CA HIS A 61 17.11 -2.90 19.57
C HIS A 61 16.16 -4.06 19.91
N GLU A 62 16.29 -5.19 19.21
CA GLU A 62 15.64 -6.44 19.59
C GLU A 62 15.88 -6.75 21.06
N GLU A 63 14.82 -7.21 21.74
CA GLU A 63 14.83 -7.33 23.18
C GLU A 63 16.00 -8.20 23.67
N TYR A 64 16.77 -7.69 24.63
CA TYR A 64 17.97 -8.33 25.20
C TYR A 64 19.18 -8.45 24.26
N LEU A 65 19.10 -7.90 23.06
CA LEU A 65 20.14 -7.96 22.02
C LEU A 65 20.51 -6.56 21.52
N GLU A 66 20.18 -5.52 22.30
CA GLU A 66 20.36 -4.13 21.92
C GLU A 66 21.84 -3.80 21.67
N GLY A 67 22.11 -3.02 20.64
CA GLY A 67 23.45 -2.54 20.28
C GLY A 67 23.45 -1.08 19.85
N THR A 68 24.62 -0.55 19.53
CA THR A 68 24.72 0.76 18.89
C THR A 68 24.25 0.68 17.42
N PRO A 69 23.92 1.82 16.77
CA PRO A 69 23.60 1.84 15.34
C PRO A 69 24.64 1.14 14.47
N ASP A 70 25.93 1.28 14.82
CA ASP A 70 27.03 0.62 14.12
C ASP A 70 27.01 -0.90 14.33
N GLN A 71 26.88 -1.37 15.58
CA GLN A 71 26.85 -2.80 15.89
C GLN A 71 25.69 -3.51 15.19
N GLU A 72 24.50 -2.92 15.24
CA GLU A 72 23.30 -3.48 14.61
C GLU A 72 23.35 -3.38 13.08
N ALA A 73 23.89 -2.29 12.51
CA ALA A 73 24.10 -2.19 11.07
C ALA A 73 25.12 -3.22 10.57
N GLN A 74 26.24 -3.42 11.28
CA GLN A 74 27.22 -4.45 10.94
C GLN A 74 26.62 -5.85 11.05
N PHE A 75 25.81 -6.11 12.07
CA PHE A 75 25.12 -7.37 12.22
C PHE A 75 24.15 -7.63 11.07
N PHE A 76 23.30 -6.66 10.72
CA PHE A 76 22.41 -6.75 9.56
C PHE A 76 23.18 -6.95 8.24
N LEU A 77 24.22 -6.15 7.99
CA LEU A 77 25.06 -6.24 6.79
C LEU A 77 25.71 -7.62 6.65
N SER A 78 26.19 -8.21 7.74
CA SER A 78 26.80 -9.55 7.70
C SER A 78 25.84 -10.66 7.28
N HIS A 79 24.52 -10.43 7.39
CA HIS A 79 23.48 -11.38 7.00
C HIS A 79 22.79 -11.02 5.67
N VAL A 80 22.60 -9.73 5.36
CA VAL A 80 21.82 -9.32 4.18
C VAL A 80 22.62 -9.35 2.88
N MET A 81 23.94 -9.12 2.94
CA MET A 81 24.80 -8.97 1.75
C MET A 81 24.69 -10.11 0.72
N PRO A 82 24.58 -11.40 1.09
CA PRO A 82 24.39 -12.49 0.14
C PRO A 82 23.09 -12.40 -0.70
N TYR A 83 22.08 -11.67 -0.23
CA TYR A 83 20.77 -11.58 -0.88
C TYR A 83 20.61 -10.34 -1.77
N LEU A 84 21.54 -9.39 -1.71
CA LEU A 84 21.50 -8.13 -2.45
C LEU A 84 21.94 -8.30 -3.92
N ASP A 85 21.09 -8.95 -4.70
CA ASP A 85 21.26 -9.19 -6.14
C ASP A 85 20.75 -8.04 -7.04
N GLY A 86 20.40 -6.90 -6.43
CA GLY A 86 19.77 -5.76 -7.08
C GLY A 86 18.24 -5.80 -7.13
N THR A 87 17.61 -6.86 -6.61
CA THR A 87 16.13 -6.98 -6.54
C THR A 87 15.57 -6.96 -5.11
N VAL A 88 16.44 -7.13 -4.11
CA VAL A 88 16.09 -7.09 -2.68
C VAL A 88 16.49 -5.75 -2.09
N GLY A 89 15.51 -4.99 -1.60
CA GLY A 89 15.75 -3.76 -0.83
C GLY A 89 15.90 -4.05 0.67
N VAL A 90 16.19 -3.00 1.44
CA VAL A 90 16.42 -3.13 2.89
C VAL A 90 15.67 -2.07 3.69
N ALA A 91 15.27 -2.40 4.92
CA ALA A 91 14.58 -1.48 5.82
C ALA A 91 15.10 -1.57 7.25
N LEU A 92 15.08 -0.44 7.96
CA LEU A 92 15.21 -0.35 9.40
C LEU A 92 13.82 -0.24 10.01
N ASP A 93 13.44 -1.20 10.84
CA ASP A 93 12.30 -1.09 11.72
C ASP A 93 12.74 -0.41 13.02
N TYR A 94 12.33 0.84 13.20
CA TYR A 94 12.76 1.73 14.27
C TYR A 94 11.58 2.20 15.12
N GLU A 95 11.06 1.28 15.92
CA GLU A 95 9.88 1.50 16.75
C GLU A 95 10.10 1.20 18.23
N PRO A 96 9.26 1.75 19.12
CA PRO A 96 9.35 1.41 20.54
C PRO A 96 9.02 -0.07 20.79
N THR A 97 9.82 -0.72 21.61
CA THR A 97 9.55 -2.11 22.03
C THR A 97 8.32 -2.17 22.97
N PRO A 98 7.46 -3.20 22.87
CA PRO A 98 6.30 -3.36 23.76
C PRO A 98 6.67 -3.45 25.26
N THR A 99 7.86 -3.97 25.57
CA THR A 99 8.37 -4.10 26.94
C THR A 99 8.91 -2.78 27.50
N GLY A 100 9.03 -1.76 26.65
CA GLY A 100 9.53 -0.44 26.98
C GLY A 100 11.03 -0.34 27.22
N ARG A 101 11.80 -1.40 26.92
CA ARG A 101 13.27 -1.39 26.99
C ARG A 101 13.89 -0.39 26.02
N PHE A 102 13.26 -0.24 24.87
CA PHE A 102 13.55 0.80 23.90
C PHE A 102 12.30 1.65 23.66
N ASN A 103 12.24 2.82 24.30
CA ASN A 103 11.17 3.83 24.11
C ASN A 103 11.73 5.23 23.81
N ALA A 104 13.06 5.41 23.94
CA ALA A 104 13.73 6.67 23.72
C ALA A 104 14.27 6.70 22.28
N LEU A 105 13.39 7.06 21.35
CA LEU A 105 13.75 7.18 19.95
C LEU A 105 14.66 8.40 19.74
N ASP A 106 15.75 8.15 19.04
CA ASP A 106 16.72 9.17 18.63
C ASP A 106 16.86 9.15 17.10
N PRO A 107 16.48 10.23 16.39
CA PRO A 107 16.55 10.25 14.93
C PRO A 107 17.99 10.27 14.41
N ALA A 108 18.97 10.63 15.24
CA ALA A 108 20.38 10.53 14.86
C ALA A 108 20.85 9.07 14.81
N GLN A 109 20.31 8.19 15.67
CA GLN A 109 20.66 6.77 15.69
C GLN A 109 20.11 6.02 14.47
N SER A 110 18.83 6.22 14.15
CA SER A 110 18.23 5.62 12.95
C SER A 110 18.91 6.11 11.68
N LYS A 111 19.24 7.41 11.59
CA LYS A 111 20.00 7.96 10.46
C LYS A 111 21.39 7.34 10.37
N ALA A 112 22.11 7.21 11.48
CA ALA A 112 23.44 6.61 11.49
C ALA A 112 23.41 5.16 10.98
N TRP A 113 22.42 4.37 11.41
CA TRP A 113 22.22 3.02 10.89
C TRP A 113 21.98 3.03 9.37
N CYS A 114 21.05 3.85 8.88
CA CYS A 114 20.75 3.95 7.44
C CYS A 114 21.97 4.38 6.63
N ASP A 115 22.74 5.36 7.11
CA ASP A 115 23.96 5.82 6.44
C ASP A 115 25.01 4.71 6.34
N ILE A 116 25.21 3.93 7.41
CA ILE A 116 26.17 2.81 7.42
C ILE A 116 25.74 1.72 6.44
N VAL A 117 24.46 1.32 6.48
CA VAL A 117 23.94 0.28 5.58
C VAL A 117 24.02 0.75 4.13
N HIS A 118 23.64 1.99 3.84
CA HIS A 118 23.74 2.54 2.49
C HIS A 118 25.19 2.56 2.00
N ALA A 119 26.11 3.08 2.81
CA ALA A 119 27.52 3.21 2.43
C ALA A 119 28.20 1.87 2.13
N GLN A 120 27.80 0.79 2.82
CA GLN A 120 28.46 -0.52 2.68
C GLN A 120 27.76 -1.46 1.71
N SER A 121 26.44 -1.36 1.56
CA SER A 121 25.67 -2.21 0.64
C SER A 121 25.42 -1.56 -0.74
N GLY A 122 25.43 -0.23 -0.81
CA GLY A 122 24.99 0.54 -1.97
C GLY A 122 23.47 0.56 -2.18
N VAL A 123 22.68 -0.12 -1.35
CA VAL A 123 21.21 -0.11 -1.41
C VAL A 123 20.67 1.05 -0.58
N VAL A 124 19.53 1.63 -0.95
CA VAL A 124 18.87 2.71 -0.18
C VAL A 124 18.01 2.10 0.94
N PRO A 125 18.34 2.28 2.23
CA PRO A 125 17.54 1.73 3.31
C PRO A 125 16.28 2.55 3.54
N TRP A 126 15.18 1.86 3.83
CA TRP A 126 13.92 2.46 4.22
C TRP A 126 13.87 2.64 5.75
N GLY A 127 13.22 3.69 6.22
CA GLY A 127 12.89 3.84 7.64
C GLY A 127 11.44 3.46 7.90
N TYR A 128 11.21 2.48 8.77
CA TYR A 128 9.89 2.07 9.23
C TYR A 128 9.61 2.50 10.67
N GLY A 129 8.39 2.94 10.94
CA GLY A 129 7.89 3.14 12.30
C GLY A 129 6.45 3.67 12.35
N PRO A 130 5.83 3.62 13.55
CA PRO A 130 4.45 4.04 13.73
C PRO A 130 4.32 5.57 13.70
N VAL A 131 3.23 6.07 13.13
CA VAL A 131 3.00 7.53 12.97
C VAL A 131 3.02 8.30 14.28
N SER A 132 2.71 7.64 15.40
CA SER A 132 2.79 8.21 16.75
C SER A 132 4.21 8.61 17.16
N THR A 133 5.24 8.00 16.55
CA THR A 133 6.64 8.21 16.93
C THR A 133 7.56 8.51 15.75
N ILE A 134 7.08 8.40 14.51
CA ILE A 134 7.85 8.55 13.28
C ILE A 134 8.61 9.89 13.19
N GLY A 135 8.02 10.97 13.72
CA GLY A 135 8.68 12.28 13.76
C GLY A 135 9.85 12.34 14.74
N ALA A 136 9.76 11.62 15.86
CA ALA A 136 10.84 11.52 16.85
C ALA A 136 11.92 10.54 16.40
N GLY A 137 11.56 9.44 15.75
CA GLY A 137 12.49 8.38 15.39
C GLY A 137 13.10 8.47 13.99
N LEU A 138 12.41 9.06 13.01
CA LEU A 138 12.77 8.92 11.59
C LEU A 138 12.84 10.26 10.83
N ARG A 139 12.72 11.40 11.50
CA ARG A 139 12.79 12.71 10.82
C ARG A 139 14.12 12.90 10.09
N SER A 140 15.25 12.61 10.73
CA SER A 140 16.57 12.76 10.12
C SER A 140 16.84 11.75 8.99
N VAL A 141 16.18 10.59 9.02
CA VAL A 141 16.17 9.61 7.92
C VAL A 141 15.42 10.20 6.72
N SER A 142 14.20 10.70 6.95
CA SER A 142 13.38 11.32 5.90
C SER A 142 14.05 12.57 5.30
N ASP A 143 14.57 13.47 6.12
CA ASP A 143 15.22 14.72 5.67
C ASP A 143 16.49 14.44 4.85
N ALA A 144 17.12 13.27 5.04
CA ALA A 144 18.26 12.83 4.23
C ALA A 144 17.84 12.27 2.86
N GLY A 145 16.55 12.07 2.60
CA GLY A 145 16.02 11.54 1.35
C GLY A 145 15.76 10.04 1.34
N TYR A 146 15.98 9.34 2.46
CA TYR A 146 15.59 7.93 2.57
C TYR A 146 14.06 7.78 2.53
N PRO A 147 13.52 6.73 1.90
CA PRO A 147 12.09 6.47 1.86
C PRO A 147 11.55 6.06 3.22
N ILE A 148 10.32 6.48 3.53
CA ILE A 148 9.65 6.16 4.78
C ILE A 148 8.50 5.17 4.55
N TRP A 149 8.48 4.13 5.37
CA TRP A 149 7.40 3.16 5.49
C TRP A 149 6.67 3.44 6.83
N ALA A 150 5.48 4.04 6.77
CA ALA A 150 4.77 4.48 7.97
C ALA A 150 3.69 3.48 8.39
N ALA A 151 3.59 3.17 9.68
CA ALA A 151 2.47 2.40 10.22
C ALA A 151 1.39 3.31 10.82
N ALA A 152 0.17 3.21 10.31
CA ALA A 152 -1.00 3.93 10.82
C ALA A 152 -2.27 3.10 10.69
N TYR A 153 -2.75 2.56 11.80
CA TYR A 153 -3.97 1.75 11.86
C TYR A 153 -5.17 2.66 12.18
N THR A 154 -5.69 3.36 11.17
CA THR A 154 -6.73 4.39 11.39
C THR A 154 -8.08 3.82 11.82
N LEU A 155 -8.30 2.52 11.59
CA LEU A 155 -9.44 1.76 12.15
C LEU A 155 -9.09 0.99 13.43
N GLY A 156 -7.89 1.18 13.98
CA GLY A 156 -7.36 0.36 15.06
C GLY A 156 -7.15 -1.10 14.63
N TYR A 157 -7.37 -2.03 15.55
CA TYR A 157 -7.18 -3.49 15.35
C TYR A 157 -8.46 -4.19 14.90
N GLN A 158 -9.26 -3.53 14.05
CA GLN A 158 -10.44 -4.17 13.47
C GLN A 158 -10.02 -5.04 12.29
N PRO A 159 -10.64 -6.22 12.10
CA PRO A 159 -10.35 -7.08 10.95
C PRO A 159 -10.59 -6.34 9.62
N ILE A 160 -9.64 -6.44 8.70
CA ILE A 160 -9.77 -5.91 7.33
C ILE A 160 -9.55 -7.05 6.33
N TYR A 161 -10.53 -7.29 5.46
CA TYR A 161 -10.44 -8.36 4.46
C TYR A 161 -9.95 -7.80 3.12
N GLY A 162 -8.86 -8.36 2.61
CA GLY A 162 -8.23 -7.86 1.39
C GLY A 162 -7.55 -6.50 1.56
N TYR A 163 -7.09 -5.94 0.45
CA TYR A 163 -6.50 -4.61 0.40
C TYR A 163 -7.57 -3.52 0.29
N THR A 164 -8.27 -3.29 1.39
CA THR A 164 -9.31 -2.26 1.54
C THR A 164 -8.88 -1.21 2.56
N PRO A 165 -7.86 -0.39 2.24
CA PRO A 165 -7.36 0.61 3.17
C PRO A 165 -8.46 1.63 3.53
N PRO A 166 -8.53 2.07 4.79
CA PRO A 166 -9.42 3.15 5.19
C PRO A 166 -9.04 4.48 4.53
N VAL A 167 -10.03 5.31 4.22
CA VAL A 167 -9.80 6.66 3.69
C VAL A 167 -9.56 7.62 4.85
N GLY A 168 -8.44 8.35 4.83
CA GLY A 168 -8.17 9.38 5.82
C GLY A 168 -6.71 9.83 5.87
N PRO A 169 -6.42 10.93 6.58
CA PRO A 169 -5.05 11.38 6.76
C PRO A 169 -4.28 10.36 7.62
N LEU A 170 -3.07 9.98 7.17
CA LEU A 170 -2.19 9.06 7.91
C LEU A 170 -1.72 9.63 9.26
N GLY A 171 -1.82 10.94 9.47
CA GLY A 171 -1.30 11.60 10.66
C GLY A 171 0.23 11.75 10.68
N VAL A 172 0.90 11.50 9.55
CA VAL A 172 2.34 11.71 9.41
C VAL A 172 2.69 13.21 9.47
N PRO A 173 3.80 13.61 10.13
CA PRO A 173 4.29 14.97 10.09
C PRO A 173 4.47 15.49 8.66
N ALA A 174 4.13 16.76 8.44
CA ALA A 174 4.26 17.38 7.12
C ALA A 174 5.72 17.34 6.63
N GLY A 175 5.90 17.02 5.35
CA GLY A 175 7.20 16.98 4.67
C GLY A 175 7.96 15.65 4.80
N MET A 176 7.37 14.61 5.43
CA MET A 176 7.98 13.29 5.43
C MET A 176 7.88 12.59 4.06
N ASN A 177 8.95 11.89 3.66
CA ASN A 177 9.07 11.17 2.40
C ASN A 177 8.40 9.79 2.47
N VAL A 178 7.10 9.77 2.76
CA VAL A 178 6.34 8.52 2.91
C VAL A 178 6.11 7.89 1.54
N LYS A 179 6.56 6.65 1.41
CA LYS A 179 6.49 5.83 0.20
C LYS A 179 5.63 4.59 0.39
N MET A 180 5.55 4.09 1.61
CA MET A 180 4.74 2.92 1.93
C MET A 180 3.96 3.16 3.22
N TRP A 181 2.76 2.59 3.29
CA TRP A 181 1.87 2.67 4.44
C TRP A 181 1.43 1.27 4.87
N GLN A 182 1.76 0.88 6.10
CA GLN A 182 1.15 -0.25 6.77
C GLN A 182 -0.16 0.21 7.42
N PHE A 183 -1.30 -0.21 6.85
CA PHE A 183 -2.60 0.33 7.20
C PHE A 183 -3.37 -0.50 8.22
N THR A 184 -2.94 -1.74 8.46
CA THR A 184 -3.52 -2.63 9.47
C THR A 184 -2.53 -3.73 9.84
N SER A 185 -2.65 -4.21 11.07
CA SER A 185 -2.08 -5.47 11.57
C SER A 185 -3.11 -6.59 11.70
N SER A 186 -4.38 -6.29 11.45
CA SER A 186 -5.52 -7.23 11.53
C SER A 186 -6.06 -7.58 10.14
N GLY A 187 -5.17 -7.66 9.16
CA GLY A 187 -5.52 -7.99 7.78
C GLY A 187 -5.79 -9.47 7.57
N HIS A 188 -6.73 -9.80 6.69
CA HIS A 188 -7.02 -11.17 6.29
C HIS A 188 -6.94 -11.33 4.77
N LEU A 189 -6.09 -12.25 4.34
CA LEU A 189 -5.89 -12.60 2.93
C LEU A 189 -6.10 -14.11 2.71
N PRO A 190 -6.54 -14.52 1.50
CA PRO A 190 -6.54 -15.93 1.13
C PRO A 190 -5.15 -16.58 1.31
N ASN A 191 -5.16 -17.90 1.54
CA ASN A 191 -3.95 -18.72 1.72
C ASN A 191 -3.15 -18.45 3.02
N TRP A 192 -3.70 -17.66 3.94
CA TRP A 192 -3.21 -17.54 5.31
C TRP A 192 -4.37 -17.33 6.29
N PRO A 193 -4.55 -18.19 7.32
CA PRO A 193 -5.75 -18.15 8.17
C PRO A 193 -5.70 -17.12 9.30
N ASN A 194 -4.52 -16.57 9.63
CA ASN A 194 -4.34 -15.63 10.75
C ASN A 194 -4.31 -14.18 10.25
N GLU A 195 -4.22 -13.24 11.19
CA GLU A 195 -4.00 -11.82 10.88
C GLU A 195 -2.64 -11.58 10.20
N LEU A 196 -2.58 -10.55 9.37
CA LEU A 196 -1.40 -10.08 8.66
C LEU A 196 -1.31 -8.56 8.65
N ASP A 197 -0.07 -8.08 8.65
CA ASP A 197 0.25 -6.70 8.38
C ASP A 197 0.13 -6.41 6.87
N LEU A 198 -0.75 -5.46 6.51
CA LEU A 198 -1.05 -5.12 5.12
C LEU A 198 -0.56 -3.73 4.77
N ASN A 199 0.03 -3.64 3.58
CA ASN A 199 0.78 -2.47 3.15
C ASN A 199 0.34 -1.97 1.78
N ILE A 200 0.56 -0.67 1.58
CA ILE A 200 0.38 0.03 0.32
C ILE A 200 1.64 0.78 -0.02
N PHE A 201 2.22 0.50 -1.18
CA PHE A 201 3.29 1.30 -1.77
C PHE A 201 2.72 2.29 -2.78
N TYR A 202 3.03 3.57 -2.57
CA TYR A 202 2.59 4.68 -3.42
C TYR A 202 3.51 4.83 -4.64
N GLY A 203 3.43 3.87 -5.56
CA GLY A 203 4.17 3.88 -6.80
C GLY A 203 3.98 2.61 -7.63
N THR A 204 4.66 2.58 -8.76
CA THR A 204 4.74 1.47 -9.70
C THR A 204 5.82 0.47 -9.31
N ARG A 205 5.78 -0.73 -9.91
CA ARG A 205 6.83 -1.74 -9.69
C ARG A 205 8.23 -1.25 -10.07
N ALA A 206 8.36 -0.50 -11.17
CA ALA A 206 9.63 0.06 -11.58
C ALA A 206 10.21 1.05 -10.56
N GLU A 207 9.36 1.86 -9.92
CA GLU A 207 9.79 2.77 -8.85
C GLU A 207 10.21 2.01 -7.58
N PHE A 208 9.49 0.94 -7.23
CA PHE A 208 9.88 0.06 -6.12
C PHE A 208 11.24 -0.61 -6.40
N ASP A 209 11.41 -1.21 -7.58
CA ASP A 209 12.66 -1.89 -7.97
C ASP A 209 13.84 -0.90 -8.00
N ALA A 210 13.62 0.34 -8.46
CA ALA A 210 14.65 1.38 -8.43
C ALA A 210 15.11 1.74 -7.00
N LEU A 211 14.21 1.68 -6.01
CA LEU A 211 14.54 1.89 -4.60
C LEU A 211 15.25 0.68 -3.96
N CYS A 212 15.14 -0.50 -4.58
CA CYS A 212 15.83 -1.72 -4.13
C CYS A 212 17.18 -1.94 -4.82
N ALA A 213 17.46 -1.20 -5.89
CA ALA A 213 18.67 -1.37 -6.69
C ALA A 213 19.95 -1.01 -5.92
N VAL A 214 21.01 -1.79 -6.14
CA VAL A 214 22.38 -1.46 -5.69
C VAL A 214 22.90 -0.27 -6.50
N GLY A 215 23.46 0.72 -5.81
CA GLY A 215 23.88 1.99 -6.40
C GLY A 215 22.74 2.99 -6.57
N GLY A 216 21.58 2.73 -5.96
CA GLY A 216 20.45 3.66 -5.95
C GLY A 216 20.85 5.02 -5.37
N ALA A 217 20.55 6.09 -6.08
CA ALA A 217 20.83 7.44 -5.59
C ALA A 217 19.80 7.83 -4.52
N ILE A 218 20.29 8.35 -3.39
CA ILE A 218 19.43 9.04 -2.42
C ILE A 218 19.01 10.38 -3.03
N ASN A 219 17.71 10.65 -3.12
CA ASN A 219 17.22 11.94 -3.58
C ASN A 219 16.78 12.81 -2.37
N PRO A 220 17.56 13.82 -1.97
CA PRO A 220 17.22 14.70 -0.85
C PRO A 220 16.02 15.62 -1.15
N GLN A 221 15.68 15.79 -2.43
CA GLN A 221 14.43 16.41 -2.84
C GLN A 221 13.39 15.28 -2.84
N GLY A 222 12.60 15.16 -1.78
CA GLY A 222 11.53 14.17 -1.68
C GLY A 222 10.75 14.07 -2.99
N TYR A 223 10.34 12.86 -3.36
CA TYR A 223 9.59 12.63 -4.59
C TYR A 223 8.38 13.58 -4.68
N LYS A 224 8.42 14.50 -5.64
CA LYS A 224 7.23 15.21 -6.11
C LYS A 224 6.67 14.41 -7.29
N PRO A 225 5.42 13.92 -7.21
CA PRO A 225 4.73 13.45 -8.42
C PRO A 225 4.79 14.54 -9.48
N THR A 226 5.01 14.18 -10.75
CA THR A 226 4.92 15.14 -11.85
C THR A 226 3.45 15.34 -12.20
N PRO A 227 2.92 16.57 -12.25
CA PRO A 227 1.51 16.81 -12.60
C PRO A 227 1.22 16.43 -14.06
N PRO A 228 0.00 15.95 -14.39
CA PRO A 228 -0.49 15.90 -15.77
C PRO A 228 -0.65 17.32 -16.34
N SER A 229 -0.58 17.45 -17.67
CA SER A 229 -0.74 18.74 -18.37
C SER A 229 -2.17 19.31 -18.24
N GLU A 230 -2.28 20.64 -18.19
CA GLU A 230 -3.48 21.45 -17.91
C GLU A 230 -4.71 21.26 -18.85
N ASP A 231 -4.69 20.34 -19.82
CA ASP A 231 -5.74 20.21 -20.86
C ASP A 231 -6.74 19.04 -20.62
N ASP A 232 -6.65 18.33 -19.49
CA ASP A 232 -7.38 17.07 -19.23
C ASP A 232 -8.52 17.17 -18.17
N GLY A 233 -9.07 18.36 -17.90
CA GLY A 233 -10.18 18.53 -16.94
C GLY A 233 -11.55 18.16 -17.51
N MET A 234 -12.23 17.16 -16.94
CA MET A 234 -13.63 16.82 -17.30
C MET A 234 -14.60 17.95 -16.94
N SER A 235 -15.52 18.25 -17.85
CA SER A 235 -16.53 19.30 -17.68
C SER A 235 -17.64 18.89 -16.69
N GLN A 236 -18.29 19.88 -16.10
CA GLN A 236 -19.42 19.68 -15.16
C GLN A 236 -20.58 18.87 -15.77
N ALA A 237 -20.74 18.93 -17.09
CA ALA A 237 -21.74 18.15 -17.81
C ALA A 237 -21.41 16.66 -17.84
N GLU A 238 -20.14 16.31 -18.01
CA GLU A 238 -19.67 14.92 -18.01
C GLU A 238 -19.76 14.29 -16.61
N VAL A 239 -19.56 15.09 -15.56
CA VAL A 239 -19.77 14.66 -14.16
C VAL A 239 -21.24 14.33 -13.89
N LEU A 240 -22.17 15.16 -14.38
CA LEU A 240 -23.61 14.93 -14.22
C LEU A 240 -24.08 13.67 -14.98
N GLU A 241 -23.49 13.40 -16.14
CA GLU A 241 -23.84 12.25 -16.98
C GLU A 241 -23.38 10.92 -16.35
N ILE A 242 -22.18 10.93 -15.73
CA ILE A 242 -21.67 9.80 -14.95
C ILE A 242 -22.54 9.54 -13.72
N GLN A 243 -22.99 10.61 -13.03
CA GLN A 243 -23.88 10.46 -11.88
C GLN A 243 -25.20 9.78 -12.28
N GLY A 244 -25.81 10.17 -13.41
CA GLY A 244 -27.03 9.52 -13.91
C GLY A 244 -26.83 8.04 -14.26
N PHE A 245 -25.65 7.68 -14.76
CA PHE A 245 -25.30 6.27 -15.02
C PHE A 245 -25.15 5.45 -13.73
N ILE A 246 -24.54 6.03 -12.69
CA ILE A 246 -24.40 5.41 -11.35
C ILE A 246 -25.77 5.16 -10.73
N ASP A 247 -26.68 6.14 -10.78
CA ASP A 247 -28.02 6.02 -10.20
C ASP A 247 -28.86 4.92 -10.89
N THR A 248 -28.65 4.74 -12.20
CA THR A 248 -29.29 3.69 -12.99
C THR A 248 -28.78 2.30 -12.58
N LEU A 249 -27.47 2.16 -12.37
CA LEU A 249 -26.86 0.92 -11.90
C LEU A 249 -27.35 0.53 -10.49
N GLN A 250 -27.46 1.50 -9.59
CA GLN A 250 -28.01 1.26 -8.24
C GLN A 250 -29.46 0.75 -8.30
N THR A 251 -30.27 1.31 -9.20
CA THR A 251 -31.67 0.93 -9.37
C THR A 251 -31.84 -0.49 -9.91
N GLU A 252 -31.06 -0.89 -10.91
CA GLU A 252 -31.12 -2.24 -11.50
C GLU A 252 -30.54 -3.31 -10.57
N LEU A 253 -29.52 -2.96 -9.78
CA LEU A 253 -28.99 -3.84 -8.73
C LEU A 253 -30.05 -4.13 -7.66
N GLN A 254 -30.80 -3.11 -7.22
CA GLN A 254 -31.89 -3.29 -6.25
C GLN A 254 -33.03 -4.17 -6.79
N LYS A 255 -33.37 -4.09 -8.08
CA LYS A 255 -34.41 -4.95 -8.69
C LYS A 255 -34.00 -6.42 -8.75
N SER A 256 -32.71 -6.68 -8.97
CA SER A 256 -32.16 -8.04 -9.11
C SER A 256 -32.03 -8.80 -7.77
N VAL A 257 -32.22 -8.12 -6.63
CA VAL A 257 -32.10 -8.65 -5.26
C VAL A 257 -33.42 -9.33 -4.77
N GLY A 258 -34.47 -9.35 -5.58
CA GLY A 258 -35.80 -9.86 -5.21
C GLY A 258 -35.94 -11.37 -5.06
N GLU A 259 -35.03 -12.19 -5.60
CA GLU A 259 -35.13 -13.65 -5.52
C GLU A 259 -33.75 -14.29 -5.25
N VAL A 260 -33.68 -15.09 -4.18
CA VAL A 260 -32.58 -15.98 -3.73
C VAL A 260 -31.77 -15.51 -2.47
N THR A 261 -32.27 -16.02 -1.34
CA THR A 261 -31.63 -16.44 -0.07
C THR A 261 -30.80 -15.45 0.78
N GLN A 262 -31.36 -15.11 1.95
CA GLN A 262 -31.37 -13.74 2.46
C GLN A 262 -30.49 -13.43 3.69
N GLN A 263 -29.40 -14.16 3.99
CA GLN A 263 -28.57 -13.81 5.17
C GLN A 263 -27.08 -13.71 4.88
N LEU A 264 -26.48 -14.67 4.18
CA LEU A 264 -25.05 -14.61 3.84
C LEU A 264 -24.75 -13.51 2.81
N ILE A 265 -25.70 -13.28 1.89
CA ILE A 265 -25.64 -12.23 0.88
C ILE A 265 -25.97 -10.85 1.49
N GLN A 266 -26.80 -10.78 2.54
CA GLN A 266 -27.15 -9.50 3.20
C GLN A 266 -25.93 -8.84 3.87
N ASP A 267 -25.04 -9.63 4.47
CA ASP A 267 -23.85 -9.08 5.12
C ASP A 267 -22.81 -8.65 4.08
N GLN A 268 -22.58 -9.47 3.04
CA GLN A 268 -21.69 -9.10 1.93
C GLN A 268 -22.21 -7.91 1.12
N ILE A 269 -23.53 -7.78 0.94
CA ILE A 269 -24.16 -6.63 0.29
C ILE A 269 -24.17 -5.41 1.21
N ARG A 270 -24.41 -5.54 2.52
CA ARG A 270 -24.30 -4.42 3.46
C ARG A 270 -22.89 -3.82 3.43
N ASP A 271 -21.87 -4.67 3.37
CA ASP A 271 -20.48 -4.24 3.30
C ASP A 271 -20.17 -3.56 1.96
N LEU A 272 -20.71 -4.09 0.84
CA LEU A 272 -20.56 -3.48 -0.48
C LEU A 272 -21.28 -2.14 -0.58
N THR A 273 -22.52 -2.05 -0.06
CA THR A 273 -23.31 -0.81 -0.02
C THR A 273 -22.66 0.23 0.88
N ALA A 274 -22.13 -0.16 2.04
CA ALA A 274 -21.38 0.74 2.90
C ALA A 274 -20.10 1.27 2.24
N HIS A 275 -19.41 0.43 1.45
CA HIS A 275 -18.24 0.83 0.67
C HIS A 275 -18.60 1.82 -0.45
N VAL A 276 -19.71 1.56 -1.15
CA VAL A 276 -20.22 2.45 -2.21
C VAL A 276 -20.69 3.78 -1.63
N ASP A 277 -21.43 3.76 -0.52
CA ASP A 277 -21.88 4.97 0.17
C ASP A 277 -20.70 5.78 0.70
N ALA A 278 -19.68 5.13 1.28
CA ALA A 278 -18.47 5.82 1.73
C ALA A 278 -17.71 6.47 0.56
N SER A 279 -17.66 5.79 -0.59
CA SER A 279 -17.02 6.31 -1.81
C SER A 279 -17.81 7.48 -2.41
N ILE A 280 -19.14 7.43 -2.38
CA ILE A 280 -20.03 8.51 -2.82
C ILE A 280 -19.93 9.71 -1.87
N GLN A 281 -19.92 9.48 -0.56
CA GLN A 281 -19.74 10.55 0.43
C GLN A 281 -18.36 11.19 0.33
N ALA A 282 -17.31 10.41 0.03
CA ALA A 282 -15.98 10.94 -0.25
C ALA A 282 -15.96 11.79 -1.54
N ALA A 283 -16.66 11.36 -2.59
CA ALA A 283 -16.79 12.11 -3.84
C ALA A 283 -17.61 13.41 -3.67
N LEU A 284 -18.71 13.36 -2.90
CA LEU A 284 -19.55 14.52 -2.59
C LEU A 284 -18.82 15.52 -1.67
N PHE A 285 -18.12 15.03 -0.65
CA PHE A 285 -17.30 15.87 0.23
C PHE A 285 -16.12 16.52 -0.51
N ALA A 286 -15.51 15.80 -1.45
CA ALA A 286 -14.50 16.34 -2.36
C ALA A 286 -15.10 17.40 -3.31
N SER A 287 -16.33 17.18 -3.79
CA SER A 287 -17.08 18.14 -4.61
C SER A 287 -17.47 19.41 -3.83
N GLU A 288 -17.89 19.30 -2.56
CA GLU A 288 -18.19 20.46 -1.71
C GLU A 288 -16.93 21.28 -1.37
N LYS A 289 -15.76 20.64 -1.31
CA LYS A 289 -14.48 21.34 -1.17
C LYS A 289 -13.99 21.99 -2.46
N PHE A 290 -14.38 21.47 -3.62
CA PHE A 290 -14.12 22.07 -4.93
C PHE A 290 -14.78 23.45 -5.07
N ASP A 291 -15.98 23.63 -4.49
CA ASP A 291 -16.67 24.93 -4.44
C ASP A 291 -15.96 25.96 -3.53
N GLN A 292 -15.02 25.54 -2.67
CA GLN A 292 -14.43 26.42 -1.66
C GLN A 292 -12.94 26.77 -1.84
N LYS A 293 -12.20 26.23 -2.82
CA LYS A 293 -10.87 26.77 -3.19
C LYS A 293 -10.32 26.12 -4.46
N ALA A 294 -9.96 26.95 -5.43
CA ALA A 294 -9.36 26.55 -6.69
C ALA A 294 -7.90 26.09 -6.54
N GLY A 295 -7.58 24.97 -7.20
CA GLY A 295 -6.23 24.50 -7.56
C GLY A 295 -6.32 23.28 -8.47
N GLN A 296 -5.76 23.35 -9.69
CA GLN A 296 -5.97 22.38 -10.78
C GLN A 296 -5.34 20.99 -10.56
N ASP A 297 -4.44 20.82 -9.59
CA ASP A 297 -3.70 19.56 -9.34
C ASP A 297 -4.51 18.47 -8.61
N GLU A 298 -5.52 18.84 -7.83
CA GLU A 298 -6.28 17.87 -7.00
C GLU A 298 -7.37 17.15 -7.81
N GLY A 299 -7.92 17.77 -8.85
CA GLY A 299 -9.02 17.20 -9.65
C GLY A 299 -8.63 15.98 -10.49
N ALA A 300 -7.43 15.97 -11.07
CA ALA A 300 -6.95 14.88 -11.91
C ALA A 300 -6.60 13.61 -11.10
N VAL A 301 -6.15 13.78 -9.85
CA VAL A 301 -5.91 12.68 -8.92
C VAL A 301 -7.24 12.00 -8.57
N ILE A 302 -8.26 12.81 -8.25
CA ILE A 302 -9.59 12.35 -7.89
C ILE A 302 -10.27 11.60 -9.06
N ILE A 303 -10.16 12.10 -10.30
CA ILE A 303 -10.74 11.42 -11.48
C ILE A 303 -10.08 10.06 -11.75
N ASN A 304 -8.76 9.97 -11.59
CA ASN A 304 -8.03 8.71 -11.78
C ASN A 304 -8.35 7.70 -10.68
N GLU A 305 -8.59 8.17 -9.47
CA GLU A 305 -8.99 7.35 -8.32
C GLU A 305 -10.43 6.82 -8.50
N VAL A 306 -11.36 7.65 -8.97
CA VAL A 306 -12.72 7.22 -9.35
C VAL A 306 -12.70 6.17 -10.47
N ARG A 307 -11.86 6.36 -11.49
CA ARG A 307 -11.70 5.40 -12.61
C ARG A 307 -11.09 4.07 -12.15
N ALA A 308 -10.12 4.11 -11.26
CA ALA A 308 -9.51 2.91 -10.68
C ALA A 308 -10.54 2.13 -9.84
N ASN A 309 -11.34 2.84 -9.03
CA ASN A 309 -12.37 2.24 -8.20
C ASN A 309 -13.51 1.62 -9.04
N ALA A 310 -13.90 2.26 -10.13
CA ALA A 310 -14.89 1.72 -11.08
C ALA A 310 -14.39 0.43 -11.77
N ASN A 311 -13.13 0.41 -12.20
CA ASN A 311 -12.52 -0.79 -12.81
C ASN A 311 -12.37 -1.94 -11.81
N MET A 312 -12.06 -1.63 -10.55
CA MET A 312 -11.98 -2.61 -9.47
C MET A 312 -13.35 -3.22 -9.14
N LEU A 313 -14.42 -2.41 -9.15
CA LEU A 313 -15.81 -2.88 -9.03
C LEU A 313 -16.19 -3.85 -10.16
N VAL A 314 -15.84 -3.53 -11.41
CA VAL A 314 -16.07 -4.42 -12.57
C VAL A 314 -15.31 -5.75 -12.41
N ALA A 315 -14.07 -5.72 -11.92
CA ALA A 315 -13.27 -6.91 -11.68
C ALA A 315 -13.83 -7.78 -10.53
N ILE A 316 -14.31 -7.16 -9.46
CA ILE A 316 -14.92 -7.85 -8.31
C ILE A 316 -16.26 -8.48 -8.69
N ALA A 317 -17.07 -7.79 -9.49
CA ALA A 317 -18.32 -8.31 -10.03
C ALA A 317 -18.08 -9.51 -10.97
N ALA A 318 -17.05 -9.41 -11.84
CA ALA A 318 -16.68 -10.50 -12.76
C ALA A 318 -16.15 -11.75 -12.04
N LYS A 319 -15.51 -11.59 -10.87
CA LYS A 319 -14.87 -12.68 -10.11
C LYS A 319 -15.83 -13.47 -9.22
N ASN A 320 -16.92 -12.85 -8.75
CA ASN A 320 -17.76 -13.41 -7.70
C ASN A 320 -19.09 -14.03 -8.18
N ALA A 321 -19.46 -13.92 -9.46
CA ALA A 321 -20.73 -14.48 -9.92
C ALA A 321 -20.78 -14.80 -11.43
N PRO A 322 -20.52 -16.06 -11.83
CA PRO A 322 -20.84 -16.54 -13.18
C PRO A 322 -22.33 -16.38 -13.55
N ALA A 323 -23.21 -16.25 -12.56
CA ALA A 323 -24.64 -15.97 -12.76
C ALA A 323 -24.96 -14.48 -13.07
N VAL A 324 -24.10 -13.53 -12.67
CA VAL A 324 -24.28 -12.09 -12.98
C VAL A 324 -23.91 -11.80 -14.43
N ALA A 325 -22.93 -12.53 -14.99
CA ALA A 325 -22.54 -12.43 -16.40
C ALA A 325 -23.65 -12.89 -17.38
N ALA A 326 -24.62 -13.69 -16.92
CA ALA A 326 -25.75 -14.12 -17.75
C ALA A 326 -26.90 -13.09 -17.81
N ALA A 327 -26.91 -12.09 -16.93
CA ALA A 327 -27.97 -11.10 -16.78
C ALA A 327 -27.62 -9.71 -17.34
N ILE A 328 -26.38 -9.50 -17.81
CA ILE A 328 -26.02 -8.30 -18.58
C ILE A 328 -26.28 -8.64 -20.05
N PRO A 329 -27.34 -8.12 -20.68
CA PRO A 329 -27.57 -8.39 -22.09
C PRO A 329 -26.37 -7.87 -22.91
N ALA A 330 -26.01 -8.63 -23.95
CA ALA A 330 -24.79 -8.44 -24.74
C ALA A 330 -24.73 -7.08 -25.47
N ASP A 331 -25.82 -6.33 -25.47
CA ASP A 331 -25.96 -4.99 -26.00
C ASP A 331 -25.26 -3.92 -25.16
N ILE A 332 -25.20 -4.06 -23.83
CA ILE A 332 -24.60 -3.04 -22.94
C ILE A 332 -23.06 -3.10 -22.97
N ALA A 333 -22.49 -4.31 -22.93
CA ALA A 333 -21.03 -4.47 -23.03
C ALA A 333 -20.51 -4.05 -24.41
N GLN A 334 -21.27 -4.31 -25.48
CA GLN A 334 -20.93 -3.88 -26.84
C GLN A 334 -21.11 -2.37 -27.00
N ALA A 335 -22.16 -1.76 -26.44
CA ALA A 335 -22.36 -0.31 -26.48
C ALA A 335 -21.24 0.46 -25.75
N VAL A 336 -20.75 -0.07 -24.63
CA VAL A 336 -19.62 0.52 -23.89
C VAL A 336 -18.31 0.37 -24.68
N ALA A 337 -18.07 -0.78 -25.30
CA ALA A 337 -16.89 -0.99 -26.14
C ALA A 337 -16.91 -0.13 -27.41
N ASP A 338 -18.08 0.04 -28.04
CA ASP A 338 -18.27 0.83 -29.26
C ASP A 338 -18.12 2.34 -28.99
N GLU A 339 -18.64 2.83 -27.85
CA GLU A 339 -18.48 4.23 -27.44
C GLU A 339 -17.03 4.55 -27.03
N LEU A 340 -16.32 3.61 -26.38
CA LEU A 340 -14.88 3.73 -26.10
C LEU A 340 -14.03 3.72 -27.38
N ALA A 341 -14.35 2.85 -28.34
CA ALA A 341 -13.66 2.77 -29.62
C ALA A 341 -13.85 4.04 -30.46
N LYS A 342 -15.06 4.60 -30.46
CA LYS A 342 -15.39 5.86 -31.16
C LYS A 342 -14.59 7.04 -30.63
N ARG A 343 -14.47 7.17 -29.30
CA ARG A 343 -13.72 8.25 -28.63
C ARG A 343 -12.20 8.16 -28.77
N LEU A 344 -11.66 6.95 -28.94
CA LEU A 344 -10.23 6.71 -29.23
C LEU A 344 -9.81 7.10 -30.66
N THR A 345 -10.75 7.13 -31.61
CA THR A 345 -10.48 7.57 -33.00
C THR A 345 -10.63 9.07 -33.23
N GLU A 346 -11.32 9.79 -32.34
CA GLU A 346 -11.55 11.23 -32.44
C GLU A 346 -10.46 12.08 -31.76
N THR A 347 -9.50 11.44 -31.07
CA THR A 347 -8.29 12.05 -30.46
C THR A 347 -7.03 11.73 -31.28
N LYS A 348 -6.99 12.23 -32.52
CA LYS A 348 -5.75 12.40 -33.31
C LYS A 348 -5.63 13.80 -33.86
#